data_AF-A0A963V6V1-F1
#
_entry.id   AF-A0A963V6V1-F1
#
_cell.length_a   1.000
_cell.length_b   1.000
_cell.length_c   1.000
_cell.angle_alpha   90.00
_cell.angle_beta   90.00
_cell.angle_gamma   90.00
#
_symmetry.space_group_name_H-M   'P 1'
#
loop_
_entity.id
_entity.type
_entity.pdbx_description
1 polymer ?
#
loop_
_entity_poly.entity_id
_entity_poly.type
_entity_poly.pdbx_seq_one_letter_code
_entity_poly.pdbx_strand_id
1 'polypeptide(L)'
;MTAIVMGRLRAAGGEATVIEVTGAADDICAPCPKRRGNLCTSQDKIKVLDRAHAAALDLTPRERLTWGEARARIRAKVPPGSLRTLCAGC
;
A
#
# COMPACT_ATOMS: atom_id res chain seq x y z
N MET A 1 -1.73 15.68 -0.31
CA MET A 1 -1.55 14.21 -0.11
C MET A 1 -0.82 14.03 1.21
N THR A 2 -1.50 14.04 2.37
CA THR A 2 -0.72 14.11 3.64
C THR A 2 -1.46 13.79 4.94
N ALA A 3 -2.78 13.95 5.11
CA ALA A 3 -3.40 13.79 6.44
C ALA A 3 -3.29 12.36 7.01
N ILE A 4 -3.68 11.34 6.24
CA ILE A 4 -3.60 9.94 6.69
C ILE A 4 -2.14 9.50 6.84
N VAL A 5 -1.31 9.78 5.83
CA VAL A 5 0.08 9.30 5.83
C VAL A 5 0.92 10.04 6.87
N MET A 6 0.92 11.38 6.87
CA MET A 6 1.77 12.16 7.78
C MET A 6 1.15 12.35 9.16
N GLY A 7 -0.16 12.56 9.24
CA GLY A 7 -0.87 12.81 10.50
C GLY A 7 -1.28 11.55 11.28
N ARG A 8 -1.20 10.36 10.67
CA ARG A 8 -1.55 9.09 11.33
C ARG A 8 -0.47 8.03 11.18
N LEU A 9 -0.22 7.53 9.97
CA LEU A 9 0.68 6.39 9.77
C LEU A 9 2.15 6.70 10.13
N ARG A 10 2.61 7.93 9.89
CA ARG A 10 3.97 8.40 10.23
C ARG A 10 4.03 9.23 11.51
N ALA A 11 2.90 9.49 12.17
CA ALA A 11 2.87 10.19 13.44
C ALA A 11 3.36 9.29 14.58
N ALA A 12 3.65 9.88 15.75
CA ALA A 12 3.95 9.12 16.96
C ALA A 12 2.77 8.18 17.29
N GLY A 13 3.07 6.91 17.57
CA GLY A 13 2.05 5.87 17.79
C GLY A 13 1.37 5.36 16.51
N GLY A 14 1.73 5.88 15.33
CA GLY A 14 1.14 5.49 14.05
C GLY A 14 1.26 4.01 13.72
N GLU A 15 2.28 3.33 14.25
CA GLU A 15 2.47 1.89 14.12
C GLU A 15 1.29 1.06 14.64
N ALA A 16 0.58 1.53 15.68
CA ALA A 16 -0.59 0.84 16.22
C ALA A 16 -1.87 1.03 15.37
N THR A 17 -1.82 1.84 14.31
CA THR A 17 -2.96 2.06 13.43
C THR A 17 -3.29 0.78 12.68
N VAL A 18 -4.47 0.21 12.90
CA VAL A 18 -5.01 -0.89 12.09
C VAL A 18 -5.36 -0.36 10.69
N ILE A 19 -4.89 -1.07 9.68
CA ILE A 19 -5.23 -0.88 8.27
C ILE A 19 -5.91 -2.14 7.74
N GLU A 20 -6.71 -1.98 6.68
CA GLU A 20 -7.28 -3.09 5.92
C GLU A 20 -6.69 -3.09 4.53
N VAL A 21 -6.19 -4.24 4.08
CA VAL A 21 -5.64 -4.40 2.73
C VAL A 21 -6.80 -4.47 1.73
N THR A 22 -6.75 -3.63 0.70
CA THR A 22 -7.74 -3.62 -0.38
C THR A 22 -7.06 -3.60 -1.74
N GLY A 23 -7.68 -4.22 -2.74
CA GLY A 23 -7.24 -4.20 -4.14
C GLY A 23 -7.91 -3.11 -4.98
N ALA A 24 -8.55 -2.15 -4.31
CA ALA A 24 -9.27 -1.03 -4.93
C ALA A 24 -8.76 0.30 -4.37
N ALA A 25 -9.10 1.41 -5.04
CA ALA A 25 -8.79 2.74 -4.53
C ALA A 25 -9.40 2.97 -3.14
N ASP A 26 -8.57 3.38 -2.19
CA ASP A 26 -8.84 3.43 -0.76
C ASP A 26 -8.82 4.86 -0.19
N ASP A 27 -8.70 4.97 1.14
CA ASP A 27 -8.61 6.25 1.85
C ASP A 27 -7.38 7.08 1.45
N ILE A 28 -6.26 6.43 1.08
CA ILE A 28 -5.05 7.11 0.59
C ILE A 28 -5.31 7.68 -0.81
N CYS A 29 -6.11 6.98 -1.60
CA CYS A 29 -6.51 7.39 -2.94
C CYS A 29 -7.59 8.48 -2.96
N ALA A 30 -8.30 8.72 -1.85
CA ALA A 30 -9.42 9.64 -1.76
C ALA A 30 -9.16 11.06 -2.31
N PRO A 31 -8.02 11.74 -2.02
CA PRO A 31 -7.74 13.07 -2.56
C PRO A 31 -7.18 13.07 -3.99
N CYS A 32 -7.03 11.92 -4.65
CA CYS A 32 -6.37 11.84 -5.96
C CYS A 32 -7.31 12.27 -7.09
N PRO A 33 -6.93 13.26 -7.94
CA PRO A 33 -7.77 13.69 -9.07
C PRO A 33 -7.93 12.62 -10.17
N LYS A 34 -7.05 11.61 -10.16
CA LYS A 34 -7.13 10.45 -11.08
C LYS A 34 -8.07 9.36 -10.59
N ARG A 35 -8.62 9.45 -9.37
CA ARG A 35 -9.58 8.47 -8.82
C ARG A 35 -10.87 8.45 -9.66
N ARG A 36 -11.41 7.27 -9.88
CA ARG A 36 -12.67 6.97 -10.59
C ARG A 36 -13.43 5.93 -9.77
N GLY A 37 -14.12 6.39 -8.72
CA GLY A 37 -14.75 5.50 -7.74
C GLY A 37 -13.72 4.59 -7.06
N ASN A 38 -13.87 3.28 -7.25
CA ASN A 38 -12.96 2.27 -6.70
C ASN A 38 -11.73 1.99 -7.59
N LEU A 39 -11.59 2.72 -8.71
CA LEU A 39 -10.50 2.57 -9.68
C LEU A 39 -9.78 3.91 -9.89
N CYS A 40 -8.83 3.95 -10.83
CA CYS A 40 -8.20 5.19 -11.30
C CYS A 40 -7.92 5.18 -12.82
N THR A 41 -7.52 6.31 -13.37
CA THR A 41 -7.16 6.42 -14.81
C THR A 41 -5.96 5.58 -15.23
N SER A 42 -5.19 5.03 -14.29
CA SER A 42 -4.00 4.21 -14.53
C SER A 42 -4.18 2.78 -14.01
N GLN A 43 -5.43 2.30 -13.96
CA GLN A 43 -5.80 1.07 -13.26
C GLN A 43 -4.99 -0.15 -13.68
N ASP A 44 -4.71 -0.33 -14.97
CA ASP A 44 -3.99 -1.52 -15.45
C ASP A 44 -2.56 -1.58 -14.92
N LYS A 45 -1.85 -0.44 -14.93
CA LYS A 45 -0.51 -0.32 -14.33
C LYS A 45 -0.55 -0.58 -12.82
N ILE A 46 -1.50 0.04 -12.12
CA ILE A 46 -1.62 -0.12 -10.66
C ILE A 46 -1.94 -1.57 -10.29
N LYS A 47 -2.83 -2.24 -11.02
CA LYS A 47 -3.18 -3.64 -10.78
C LYS A 47 -1.99 -4.59 -10.89
N VAL A 48 -1.07 -4.34 -11.83
CA VAL A 48 0.16 -5.12 -11.97
C VAL A 48 1.07 -4.90 -10.76
N LEU A 49 1.28 -3.64 -10.38
CA LEU A 49 2.09 -3.30 -9.22
C LEU A 49 1.49 -3.88 -7.93
N ASP A 50 0.20 -3.67 -7.66
CA ASP A 50 -0.46 -4.17 -6.45
C ASP A 50 -0.33 -5.68 -6.32
N ARG A 51 -0.48 -6.43 -7.42
CA ARG A 51 -0.29 -7.89 -7.43
C ARG A 51 1.14 -8.29 -7.09
N ALA A 52 2.14 -7.62 -7.67
CA ALA A 52 3.54 -7.91 -7.39
C ALA A 52 3.90 -7.64 -5.91
N HIS A 53 3.43 -6.52 -5.36
CA HIS A 53 3.67 -6.18 -3.96
C HIS A 53 2.89 -7.09 -3.01
N ALA A 54 1.62 -7.39 -3.30
CA ALA A 54 0.83 -8.30 -2.48
C ALA A 54 1.44 -9.70 -2.43
N ALA A 55 1.91 -10.23 -3.56
CA ALA A 55 2.60 -11.51 -3.61
C ALA A 55 3.92 -11.48 -2.83
N ALA A 56 4.75 -10.46 -3.00
CA ALA A 56 6.03 -10.35 -2.29
C ALA A 56 5.87 -10.20 -0.77
N LEU A 57 4.78 -9.56 -0.34
CA LEU A 57 4.49 -9.31 1.07
C LEU A 57 3.57 -10.37 1.68
N ASP A 58 3.11 -11.37 0.93
CA ASP A 58 2.03 -12.29 1.34
C ASP A 58 0.85 -11.55 1.97
N LEU A 59 0.34 -10.54 1.27
CA LEU A 59 -0.84 -9.78 1.66
C LEU A 59 -2.07 -10.34 0.96
N THR A 60 -3.18 -10.39 1.69
CA THR A 60 -4.47 -10.83 1.14
C THR A 60 -5.54 -9.74 1.26
N PRO A 61 -6.46 -9.61 0.29
CA PRO A 61 -7.56 -8.65 0.42
C PRO A 61 -8.41 -8.91 1.66
N ARG A 62 -8.83 -7.83 2.34
CA ARG A 62 -9.52 -7.80 3.63
C ARG A 62 -8.69 -8.26 4.83
N GLU A 63 -7.40 -8.55 4.65
CA GLU A 63 -6.48 -8.72 5.76
C GLU A 63 -6.41 -7.43 6.59
N ARG A 64 -6.50 -7.59 7.91
CA ARG A 64 -6.32 -6.49 8.86
C ARG A 64 -5.05 -6.71 9.63
N LEU A 65 -4.22 -5.68 9.64
CA LEU A 65 -2.95 -5.65 10.35
C LEU A 65 -2.66 -4.22 10.77
N THR A 66 -1.84 -4.07 11.79
CA THR A 66 -1.30 -2.78 12.19
C THR A 66 -0.27 -2.29 11.16
N TRP A 67 -0.10 -0.98 11.10
CA TRP A 67 0.93 -0.37 10.25
C TRP A 67 2.34 -0.81 10.67
N GLY A 68 2.57 -1.07 11.96
CA GLY A 68 3.80 -1.65 12.48
C GLY A 68 4.08 -3.04 11.92
N GLU A 69 3.08 -3.93 11.93
CA GLU A 69 3.18 -5.28 11.33
C GLU A 69 3.45 -5.21 9.83
N ALA A 70 2.75 -4.32 9.11
CA ALA A 70 3.00 -4.11 7.68
C ALA A 70 4.45 -3.68 7.41
N ARG A 71 4.98 -2.74 8.20
CA ARG A 71 6.38 -2.27 8.07
C ARG A 71 7.38 -3.37 8.40
N ALA A 72 7.14 -4.16 9.44
CA ALA A 72 7.99 -5.31 9.79
C ALA A 72 8.02 -6.32 8.64
N ARG A 73 6.86 -6.62 8.04
CA ARG A 73 6.74 -7.54 6.91
C ARG A 73 7.47 -7.01 5.67
N ILE A 74 7.35 -5.72 5.36
CA ILE A 74 8.10 -5.07 4.27
C ILE A 74 9.61 -5.20 4.50
N ARG A 75 10.11 -4.89 5.71
CA ARG A 75 11.54 -5.03 6.03
C ARG A 75 12.03 -6.47 5.89
N ALA A 76 11.21 -7.45 6.27
CA ALA A 76 11.58 -8.86 6.22
C ALA A 76 11.57 -9.44 4.79
N LYS A 77 10.65 -8.98 3.93
CA LYS A 77 10.41 -9.60 2.61
C LYS A 77 10.91 -8.80 1.42
N VAL A 78 11.29 -7.53 1.63
CA VAL A 78 11.81 -6.65 0.56
C VAL A 78 13.26 -6.29 0.87
N PRO A 79 14.22 -7.19 0.59
CA PRO A 79 15.63 -6.89 0.78
C PRO A 79 16.11 -5.80 -0.20
N PRO A 80 17.26 -5.17 0.08
CA PRO A 80 17.88 -4.22 -0.84
C PRO A 80 18.03 -4.79 -2.25
N GLY A 81 17.66 -4.01 -3.26
CA GLY A 81 17.71 -4.42 -4.68
C GLY A 81 16.41 -5.02 -5.23
N SER A 82 15.50 -5.51 -4.38
CA SER A 82 14.23 -6.10 -4.83
C SER A 82 13.29 -5.11 -5.54
N LEU A 83 13.43 -3.81 -5.28
CA LEU A 83 12.58 -2.78 -5.89
C LEU A 83 12.69 -2.74 -7.42
N ARG A 84 13.84 -3.13 -8.01
CA ARG A 84 13.98 -3.19 -9.48
C ARG A 84 12.99 -4.17 -10.11
N THR A 85 12.66 -5.24 -9.37
CA THR A 85 11.71 -6.26 -9.81
C THR A 85 10.29 -5.91 -9.37
N LEU A 86 10.09 -5.56 -8.10
CA LEU A 86 8.76 -5.31 -7.53
C LEU A 86 8.09 -4.05 -8.09
N CYS A 87 8.89 -3.02 -8.39
CA CYS A 87 8.40 -1.75 -8.93
C CYS A 87 8.69 -1.62 -10.43
N ALA A 88 8.91 -2.72 -11.15
CA ALA A 88 9.16 -2.67 -12.59
C ALA A 88 8.01 -1.99 -13.33
N GLY A 89 8.32 -0.98 -14.14
CA GLY A 89 7.34 -0.18 -14.87
C GLY A 89 6.68 0.93 -14.05
N CYS A 90 7.09 1.15 -12.79
CA CYS A 90 6.74 2.32 -11.97
C CYS A 90 7.38 3.59 -12.51
#